data_AF-A0A3B8W739-F1
#
_entry.id   AF-A0A3B8W739-F1
#
_cell.length_a   1.000
_cell.length_b   1.000
_cell.length_c   1.000
_cell.angle_alpha   90.00
_cell.angle_beta   90.00
_cell.angle_gamma   90.00
#
_symmetry.space_group_name_H-M   'P 1'
#
loop_
_entity.id
_entity.type
_entity.pdbx_description
1 polymer ?
#
loop_
_entity_poly.entity_id
_entity_poly.type
_entity_poly.pdbx_seq_one_letter_code
_entity_poly.pdbx_strand_id
1 'polypeptide(L)'
;MHIDRSLPAENKPTRKPGTGTLTGYFSEEYDLGNSYVIGDRVTDIELAKNLGAKGILINNGSLRATLEQKTLLPWCAQITTSWHDIVTELTPKRTAFVHRQHKESDIRIKVNLDGTGQSKLATGMSLFDHKLE
;
A
#
# COMPACT_ATOMS: atom_id res chain seq x y z
N MET A 1 -14.98 -9.13 15.27
CA MET A 1 -14.20 -8.09 15.99
C MET A 1 -13.31 -8.78 17.00
N HIS A 2 -11.99 -8.75 16.81
CA HIS A 2 -11.02 -9.32 17.75
C HIS A 2 -10.48 -8.21 18.67
N ILE A 3 -10.57 -8.38 19.99
CA ILE A 3 -10.05 -7.43 20.97
C ILE A 3 -9.12 -8.21 21.91
N ASP A 4 -7.82 -7.94 21.84
CA ASP A 4 -6.86 -8.47 22.82
C ASP A 4 -6.76 -7.52 24.02
N ARG A 5 -7.04 -8.05 25.22
CA ARG A 5 -7.00 -7.30 26.50
C ARG A 5 -5.67 -7.45 27.25
N SER A 6 -4.74 -8.23 26.73
CA SER A 6 -3.44 -8.48 27.37
C SER A 6 -2.49 -7.31 27.24
N LEU A 7 -1.63 -7.18 28.25
CA LEU A 7 -0.58 -6.19 28.34
C LEU A 7 0.68 -6.67 27.60
N PRO A 8 1.53 -5.75 27.10
CA PRO A 8 2.78 -6.12 26.45
C PRO A 8 3.69 -7.04 27.29
N ALA A 9 3.74 -6.82 28.61
CA ALA A 9 4.57 -7.62 29.53
C ALA A 9 4.12 -9.08 29.66
N GLU A 10 2.85 -9.39 29.31
CA GLU A 10 2.32 -10.76 29.39
C GLU A 10 2.78 -11.65 28.21
N ASN A 11 3.39 -11.08 27.16
CA ASN A 11 3.97 -11.79 26.02
C ASN A 11 3.05 -12.89 25.42
N LYS A 12 1.72 -12.67 25.41
CA LYS A 12 0.77 -13.66 24.89
C LYS A 12 0.88 -13.76 23.37
N PRO A 13 0.71 -14.95 22.77
CA PRO A 13 0.70 -15.11 21.30
C PRO A 13 -0.40 -14.30 20.60
N THR A 14 -1.46 -13.95 21.33
CA THR A 14 -2.58 -13.12 20.87
C THR A 14 -2.20 -11.65 20.73
N ARG A 15 -1.15 -11.22 21.43
CA ARG A 15 -0.70 -9.83 21.54
C ARG A 15 0.30 -9.55 20.45
N LYS A 16 0.16 -8.41 19.78
CA LYS A 16 1.14 -7.90 18.82
C LYS A 16 2.57 -7.95 19.41
N PRO A 17 3.56 -8.46 18.66
CA PRO A 17 3.50 -8.77 17.23
C PRO A 17 2.94 -10.16 16.87
N GLY A 18 2.46 -10.94 17.85
CA GLY A 18 1.87 -12.25 17.64
C GLY A 18 0.53 -12.22 16.89
N THR A 19 0.23 -13.32 16.20
CA THR A 19 -0.92 -13.46 15.28
C THR A 19 -2.06 -14.28 15.89
N GLY A 20 -1.99 -14.64 17.17
CA GLY A 20 -2.89 -15.62 17.81
C GLY A 20 -4.38 -15.27 17.74
N THR A 21 -4.73 -13.98 17.69
CA THR A 21 -6.13 -13.54 17.50
C THR A 21 -6.61 -13.56 16.05
N LEU A 22 -5.68 -13.74 15.10
CA LEU A 22 -5.88 -13.58 13.67
C LEU A 22 -5.62 -14.88 12.89
N THR A 23 -5.39 -16.00 13.59
CA THR A 23 -5.10 -17.31 12.96
C THR A 23 -6.19 -17.76 11.98
N GLY A 24 -7.44 -17.35 12.19
CA GLY A 24 -8.55 -17.62 11.27
C GLY A 24 -8.41 -16.98 9.88
N TYR A 25 -7.49 -16.03 9.69
CA TYR A 25 -7.25 -15.38 8.40
C TYR A 25 -6.17 -16.06 7.54
N PHE A 26 -5.50 -17.10 8.04
CA PHE A 26 -4.47 -17.84 7.28
C PHE A 26 -5.05 -18.86 6.28
N SER A 27 -6.36 -18.82 6.02
CA SER A 27 -6.99 -19.64 4.99
C SER A 27 -6.83 -19.02 3.60
N GLU A 28 -7.01 -19.83 2.56
CA GLU A 28 -7.03 -19.36 1.15
C GLU A 28 -8.20 -18.42 0.83
N GLU A 29 -9.16 -18.27 1.75
CA GLU A 29 -10.27 -17.33 1.61
C GLU A 29 -9.82 -15.86 1.67
N TYR A 30 -8.63 -15.60 2.24
CA TYR A 30 -8.11 -14.26 2.43
C TYR A 30 -6.77 -14.07 1.70
N ASP A 31 -6.69 -12.99 0.92
CA ASP A 31 -5.44 -12.54 0.30
C ASP A 31 -4.65 -11.68 1.29
N LEU A 32 -3.90 -12.34 2.18
CA LEU A 32 -3.05 -11.66 3.15
C LEU A 32 -1.95 -10.85 2.49
N GLY A 33 -1.42 -11.28 1.35
CA GLY A 33 -0.37 -10.58 0.61
C GLY A 33 -0.80 -9.19 0.12
N ASN A 34 -2.10 -9.02 -0.17
CA ASN A 34 -2.70 -7.72 -0.50
C ASN A 34 -3.47 -7.08 0.66
N SER A 35 -3.41 -7.66 1.85
CA SER A 35 -3.99 -7.08 3.08
C SER A 35 -3.02 -6.14 3.77
N TYR A 36 -3.57 -5.28 4.65
CA TYR A 36 -2.81 -4.25 5.37
C TYR A 36 -3.06 -4.30 6.88
N VAL A 37 -1.98 -4.16 7.65
CA VAL A 37 -2.03 -3.79 9.07
C VAL A 37 -1.72 -2.30 9.18
N ILE A 38 -2.59 -1.55 9.86
CA ILE A 38 -2.46 -0.10 10.02
C ILE A 38 -2.34 0.21 11.51
N GLY A 39 -1.29 0.92 11.91
CA GLY A 39 -1.06 1.25 13.31
C GLY A 39 0.06 2.27 13.51
N ASP A 40 0.24 2.72 14.74
CA ASP A 40 1.18 3.79 15.13
C ASP A 40 2.51 3.26 15.70
N ARG A 41 2.64 1.93 15.89
CA ARG A 41 3.78 1.31 16.55
C ARG A 41 4.57 0.41 15.62
N VAL A 42 5.86 0.26 15.93
CA VAL A 42 6.73 -0.72 15.26
C VAL A 42 6.16 -2.14 15.36
N THR A 43 5.51 -2.48 16.47
CA THR A 43 4.87 -3.79 16.68
C THR A 43 3.73 -4.08 15.70
N ASP A 44 3.12 -3.05 15.10
CA ASP A 44 2.11 -3.21 14.06
C ASP A 44 2.74 -3.66 12.73
N ILE A 45 3.93 -3.14 12.41
CA ILE A 45 4.69 -3.55 11.23
C ILE A 45 5.29 -4.95 11.42
N GLU A 46 5.71 -5.28 12.64
CA GLU A 46 6.09 -6.65 13.01
C GLU A 46 4.90 -7.62 12.87
N LEU A 47 3.69 -7.22 13.28
CA LEU A 47 2.49 -8.01 13.04
C LEU A 47 2.24 -8.20 11.54
N ALA A 48 2.35 -7.14 10.73
CA ALA A 48 2.19 -7.23 9.28
C ALA A 48 3.11 -8.29 8.67
N LYS A 49 4.39 -8.25 9.06
CA LYS A 49 5.38 -9.27 8.69
C LYS A 49 4.93 -10.67 9.07
N ASN A 50 4.49 -10.88 10.32
CA ASN A 50 4.10 -12.20 10.81
C ASN A 50 2.82 -12.74 10.15
N LEU A 51 1.94 -11.86 9.67
CA LEU A 51 0.77 -12.22 8.86
C LEU A 51 1.11 -12.48 7.39
N GLY A 52 2.30 -12.08 6.90
CA GLY A 52 2.57 -12.05 5.46
C GLY A 52 1.83 -10.92 4.73
N ALA A 53 1.43 -9.89 5.46
CA ALA A 53 0.70 -8.72 4.96
C ALA A 53 1.61 -7.49 4.84
N LYS A 54 1.05 -6.42 4.26
CA LYS A 54 1.68 -5.09 4.21
C LYS A 54 1.36 -4.29 5.47
N GLY A 55 2.21 -3.35 5.82
CA GLY A 55 2.07 -2.47 6.98
C GLY A 55 2.04 -1.00 6.58
N ILE A 56 1.16 -0.22 7.19
CA ILE A 56 1.15 1.25 7.12
C ILE A 56 1.39 1.78 8.53
N LEU A 57 2.50 2.52 8.70
CA LEU A 57 2.86 3.13 9.98
C LEU A 57 2.36 4.57 10.05
N ILE A 58 1.47 4.84 11.00
CA ILE A 58 0.98 6.18 11.30
C ILE A 58 2.01 6.91 12.18
N ASN A 59 2.98 7.57 11.54
CA ASN A 59 4.09 8.24 12.21
C ASN A 59 4.69 9.35 11.33
N ASN A 60 5.35 10.32 11.95
CA ASN A 60 6.02 11.44 11.27
C ASN A 60 7.40 11.09 10.68
N GLY A 61 7.76 9.80 10.61
CA GLY A 61 9.07 9.32 10.15
C GLY A 61 10.10 9.09 11.26
N SER A 62 9.85 9.55 12.48
CA SER A 62 10.75 9.35 13.64
C SER A 62 11.10 7.88 13.91
N LEU A 63 10.22 6.94 13.57
CA LEU A 63 10.43 5.50 13.78
C LEU A 63 11.12 4.79 12.61
N ARG A 64 11.45 5.50 11.52
CA ARG A 64 12.05 4.89 10.32
C ARG A 64 13.36 4.17 10.63
N ALA A 65 14.28 4.82 11.35
CA ALA A 65 15.56 4.22 11.73
C ALA A 65 15.37 2.94 12.56
N THR A 66 14.35 2.90 13.42
CA THR A 66 14.01 1.70 14.19
C THR A 66 13.49 0.57 13.29
N LEU A 67 12.70 0.87 12.26
CA LEU A 67 12.29 -0.13 11.26
C LEU A 67 13.49 -0.67 10.47
N GLU A 68 14.44 0.19 10.10
CA GLU A 68 15.67 -0.21 9.41
C GLU A 68 16.52 -1.16 10.29
N GLN A 69 16.75 -0.78 11.55
CA GLN A 69 17.49 -1.61 12.52
C GLN A 69 16.85 -2.98 12.73
N LYS A 70 15.52 -3.05 12.76
CA LYS A 70 14.76 -4.31 12.89
C LYS A 70 14.52 -5.03 11.55
N THR A 71 15.02 -4.48 10.44
CA THR A 71 14.84 -5.02 9.08
C THR A 71 13.36 -5.18 8.72
N LEU A 72 12.51 -4.23 9.11
CA LEU A 72 11.06 -4.26 8.89
C LEU A 72 10.60 -3.41 7.71
N LEU A 73 11.47 -2.57 7.14
CA LEU A 73 11.12 -1.75 5.98
C LEU A 73 10.45 -2.51 4.82
N PRO A 74 10.84 -3.75 4.46
CA PRO A 74 10.20 -4.47 3.36
C PRO A 74 8.69 -4.70 3.54
N TRP A 75 8.21 -4.73 4.79
CA TRP A 75 6.80 -4.90 5.12
C TRP A 75 6.10 -3.57 5.39
N CYS A 76 6.82 -2.44 5.41
CA CYS A 76 6.24 -1.12 5.63
C CYS A 76 5.99 -0.45 4.28
N ALA A 77 4.78 -0.62 3.74
CA ALA A 77 4.37 0.00 2.47
C ALA A 77 4.44 1.53 2.53
N GLN A 78 4.07 2.12 3.67
CA GLN A 78 4.04 3.56 3.84
C GLN A 78 4.24 3.98 5.30
N ILE A 79 4.87 5.15 5.48
CA ILE A 79 4.91 5.89 6.76
C ILE A 79 4.27 7.25 6.49
N THR A 80 3.18 7.57 7.19
CA THR A 80 2.47 8.86 7.01
C THR A 80 1.74 9.27 8.29
N THR A 81 1.34 10.53 8.38
CA THR A 81 0.38 11.00 9.40
C THR A 81 -0.97 11.39 8.78
N SER A 82 -1.10 11.31 7.45
CA SER A 82 -2.27 11.75 6.69
C SER A 82 -3.19 10.57 6.40
N TRP A 83 -4.43 10.65 6.89
CA TRP A 83 -5.47 9.67 6.55
C TRP A 83 -5.78 9.66 5.05
N HIS A 84 -5.65 10.81 4.38
CA HIS A 84 -5.84 10.91 2.94
C HIS A 84 -4.83 10.05 2.18
N ASP A 85 -3.56 10.04 2.59
CA ASP A 85 -2.54 9.24 1.94
C ASP A 85 -2.79 7.75 2.18
N ILE A 86 -3.25 7.37 3.37
CA ILE A 86 -3.62 5.98 3.70
C ILE A 86 -4.75 5.51 2.79
N VAL A 87 -5.82 6.31 2.65
CA VAL A 87 -6.93 5.98 1.74
C VAL A 87 -6.42 5.87 0.30
N THR A 88 -5.50 6.73 -0.11
CA THR A 88 -4.91 6.70 -1.45
C THR A 88 -4.11 5.42 -1.70
N GLU A 89 -3.34 4.94 -0.72
CA GLU A 89 -2.61 3.68 -0.80
C GLU A 89 -3.54 2.46 -0.83
N LEU A 90 -4.61 2.49 -0.04
CA LEU A 90 -5.58 1.39 0.04
C LEU A 90 -6.54 1.34 -1.16
N THR A 91 -6.69 2.44 -1.90
CA THR A 91 -7.61 2.52 -3.03
C THR A 91 -6.90 2.01 -4.28
N PRO A 92 -7.28 0.84 -4.83
CA PRO A 92 -6.72 0.37 -6.08
C PRO A 92 -7.05 1.38 -7.18
N LYS A 93 -6.03 1.79 -7.93
CA LYS A 93 -6.18 2.76 -9.01
C LYS A 93 -6.98 2.13 -10.15
N ARG A 94 -8.06 2.78 -10.55
CA ARG A 94 -8.87 2.44 -11.71
C ARG A 94 -8.15 2.90 -12.98
N THR A 95 -7.15 2.14 -13.38
CA THR A 95 -6.34 2.43 -14.56
C THR A 95 -6.67 1.53 -15.74
N ALA A 96 -6.67 2.10 -16.94
CA ALA A 96 -6.74 1.36 -18.20
C ALA A 96 -5.52 1.70 -19.06
N PHE A 97 -5.00 0.70 -19.79
CA PHE A 97 -3.90 0.88 -20.73
C PHE A 97 -4.23 0.19 -22.04
N VAL A 98 -4.08 0.93 -23.14
CA VAL A 98 -4.22 0.42 -24.50
C VAL A 98 -2.95 0.74 -25.27
N HIS A 99 -2.37 -0.28 -25.89
CA HIS A 99 -1.23 -0.16 -26.79
C HIS A 99 -1.59 -0.77 -28.14
N ARG A 100 -1.39 0.01 -29.20
CA ARG A 100 -1.58 -0.42 -30.58
C ARG A 100 -0.35 -0.07 -31.38
N GLN A 101 0.25 -1.07 -32.00
CA GLN A 101 1.42 -0.90 -32.85
C GLN A 101 1.11 -1.36 -34.28
N HIS A 102 1.40 -0.49 -35.24
CA HIS A 102 1.40 -0.77 -36.67
C HIS A 102 2.73 -0.32 -37.28
N LYS A 103 2.96 -0.61 -38.57
CA LYS A 103 4.22 -0.27 -39.27
C LYS A 103 4.53 1.24 -39.28
N GLU A 104 3.50 2.07 -39.24
CA GLU A 104 3.60 3.54 -39.34
C GLU A 104 3.40 4.25 -38.00
N SER A 105 2.79 3.60 -37.01
CA SER A 105 2.40 4.27 -35.76
C SER A 105 2.46 3.36 -34.55
N ASP A 106 2.86 3.95 -33.43
CA ASP A 106 2.88 3.33 -32.11
C ASP A 106 2.08 4.20 -31.14
N ILE A 107 0.89 3.74 -30.76
CA ILE A 107 -0.08 4.50 -29.98
C ILE A 107 -0.22 3.87 -28.59
N ARG A 108 0.07 4.66 -27.56
CA ARG A 108 -0.03 4.28 -26.15
C ARG A 108 -0.97 5.24 -25.42
N ILE A 109 -2.06 4.70 -24.89
CA ILE A 109 -3.04 5.45 -24.09
C ILE A 109 -3.08 4.84 -22.69
N LYS A 110 -2.88 5.66 -21.67
CA LYS A 110 -3.04 5.28 -20.27
C LYS A 110 -4.02 6.24 -19.62
N VAL A 111 -5.04 5.70 -18.98
CA VAL A 111 -6.04 6.46 -18.21
C VAL A 111 -5.94 6.03 -16.75
N ASN A 112 -5.99 6.99 -15.83
CA ASN A 112 -6.21 6.76 -14.40
C ASN A 112 -7.48 7.52 -14.00
N LEU A 113 -8.58 6.81 -13.74
CA LEU A 113 -9.86 7.42 -13.37
C LEU A 113 -9.86 8.01 -11.95
N ASP A 114 -8.82 7.74 -11.16
CA ASP A 114 -8.61 8.32 -9.83
C ASP A 114 -7.48 9.36 -9.84
N GLY A 115 -7.09 9.84 -11.03
CA GLY A 115 -6.07 10.86 -11.19
C GLY A 115 -6.53 12.27 -10.81
N THR A 116 -5.59 13.21 -10.83
CA THR A 116 -5.80 14.63 -10.50
C THR A 116 -6.36 15.47 -11.65
N GLY A 117 -6.74 14.84 -12.76
CA GLY A 117 -7.15 15.52 -14.00
C GLY A 117 -5.97 16.05 -14.84
N GLN A 118 -4.72 15.79 -14.45
CA GLN A 118 -3.55 16.16 -15.25
C GLN A 118 -3.31 15.15 -16.37
N SER A 119 -3.20 15.65 -17.60
CA SER A 119 -2.85 14.86 -18.79
C SER A 119 -1.40 15.14 -19.21
N LYS A 120 -0.76 14.16 -19.85
CA LYS A 120 0.53 14.34 -20.51
C LYS A 120 0.42 13.84 -21.93
N LEU A 121 0.63 14.73 -22.89
CA LEU A 121 0.53 14.46 -24.32
C LEU A 121 1.92 14.58 -24.94
N ALA A 122 2.25 13.62 -25.80
CA ALA A 122 3.54 13.55 -26.46
C ALA A 122 3.37 12.81 -27.80
N THR A 123 2.66 13.43 -28.73
CA THR A 123 2.44 12.90 -30.09
C THR A 123 3.67 13.07 -30.98
N GLY A 124 4.66 13.87 -30.57
CA GLY A 124 5.82 14.25 -31.38
C GLY A 124 5.53 15.42 -32.33
N MET A 125 4.29 15.92 -32.33
CA MET A 125 3.85 17.07 -33.12
C MET A 125 3.02 18.01 -32.23
N SER A 126 3.63 19.12 -31.84
CA SER A 126 3.05 20.11 -30.91
C SER A 126 1.62 20.57 -31.28
N LEU A 127 1.29 20.66 -32.57
CA LEU A 127 -0.07 20.98 -33.04
C LEU A 127 -1.13 19.98 -32.54
N PHE A 128 -0.82 18.69 -32.52
CA PHE A 128 -1.76 17.65 -32.10
C PHE A 128 -1.85 17.53 -30.58
N ASP A 129 -0.78 17.86 -29.87
CA ASP A 129 -0.80 17.91 -28.41
C ASP A 129 -1.81 18.97 -27.92
N HIS A 130 -1.84 20.17 -28.53
CA HIS A 130 -2.83 21.21 -28.20
C HIS A 130 -4.28 20.86 -28.50
N LYS A 131 -4.54 19.93 -29.43
CA LYS A 131 -5.91 19.53 -29.78
C LYS A 131 -6.47 18.41 -28.90
N LEU A 132 -5.60 17.73 -28.15
CA LEU A 132 -5.93 16.59 -27.29
C LEU A 132 -5.93 16.97 -25.80
N GLU A 133 -5.57 18.22 -25.50
CA GLU A 133 -5.65 18.86 -24.19
C GLU A 133 -7.10 19.20 -23.82
#